data_AF-A0A438DYC2-F1
#
_entry.id   AF-A0A438DYC2-F1
#
_cell.length_a   1.000
_cell.length_b   1.000
_cell.length_c   1.000
_cell.angle_alpha   90.00
_cell.angle_beta   90.00
_cell.angle_gamma   90.00
#
_symmetry.space_group_name_H-M   'P 1'
#
loop_
_entity.id
_entity.type
_entity.pdbx_description
1 polymer ?
#
loop_
_entity_poly.entity_id
_entity_poly.type
_entity_poly.pdbx_seq_one_letter_code
_entity_poly.pdbx_strand_id
1 'polypeptide(L)'
;MKAFDLAKEKRDVQKSKYNIADGMKQMFDPFERVARAHHVCPCCERPFSAEEEDEFVKKQRVKAASSAEHMKVLAVESSSAESLFLQLDKLRMVYEEYVKIGKETIPLAEKNLNELTEELDQKSQALDDVIITSEPIIYYYVRLDDDMNG
;
A
#
# COMPACT_ATOMS: atom_id res chain seq x y z
N MET A 1 -2.10 9.30 7.86
CA MET A 1 -2.67 8.48 8.96
C MET A 1 -1.52 8.21 9.92
N LYS A 2 -1.49 8.78 11.14
CA LYS A 2 -0.26 8.86 11.96
C LYS A 2 0.52 7.54 12.11
N ALA A 3 -0.19 6.42 12.22
CA ALA A 3 0.42 5.09 12.31
C ALA A 3 1.23 4.69 11.06
N PHE A 4 0.78 5.08 9.86
CA PHE A 4 1.50 4.84 8.60
C PHE A 4 2.83 5.59 8.57
N ASP A 5 2.81 6.87 8.97
CA ASP A 5 4.00 7.73 8.96
C ASP A 5 5.05 7.21 9.96
N LEU A 6 4.62 6.80 11.15
CA LEU A 6 5.49 6.15 12.15
C LEU A 6 6.06 4.82 11.66
N ALA A 7 5.26 4.01 10.95
CA ALA A 7 5.73 2.74 10.40
C ALA A 7 6.75 2.95 9.27
N LYS A 8 6.55 3.97 8.44
CA LYS A 8 7.50 4.38 7.40
C LYS A 8 8.83 4.80 8.01
N GLU A 9 8.80 5.68 9.00
CA GLU A 9 10.01 6.13 9.72
C GLU A 9 10.75 4.96 10.38
N LYS A 10 10.02 4.08 11.09
CA LYS A 10 10.62 2.90 11.73
C LYS A 10 11.30 1.97 10.72
N ARG A 11 10.67 1.75 9.57
CA ARG A 11 11.24 0.95 8.47
C ARG A 11 12.50 1.59 7.92
N ASP A 12 12.49 2.90 7.66
CA ASP A 12 13.67 3.60 7.15
C ASP A 12 14.84 3.58 8.16
N VAL A 13 14.56 3.76 9.45
CA VAL A 13 15.56 3.66 10.52
C VAL A 13 16.16 2.26 10.60
N GLN A 14 15.33 1.20 10.62
CA GLN A 14 15.83 -0.17 10.77
C GLN A 14 16.59 -0.65 9.53
N LYS A 15 16.13 -0.26 8.34
CA LYS A 15 16.84 -0.51 7.09
C LYS A 15 18.20 0.18 7.06
N SER A 16 18.28 1.43 7.51
CA SER A 16 19.54 2.17 7.61
C SER A 16 20.53 1.49 8.57
N LYS A 17 20.08 1.09 9.77
CA LYS A 17 20.92 0.37 10.73
C LYS A 17 21.47 -0.94 10.17
N TYR A 18 20.61 -1.72 9.51
CA TYR A 18 21.01 -2.96 8.86
C TYR A 18 22.06 -2.70 7.78
N ASN A 19 21.82 -1.73 6.88
CA ASN A 19 22.73 -1.41 5.78
C ASN A 19 24.11 -0.93 6.28
N ILE A 20 24.15 -0.12 7.34
CA ILE A 20 25.42 0.33 7.95
C ILE A 20 26.19 -0.87 8.53
N ALA A 21 25.51 -1.74 9.27
CA ALA A 21 26.13 -2.93 9.86
C ALA A 21 26.63 -3.92 8.80
N ASP A 22 25.86 -4.10 7.72
CA ASP A 22 26.23 -4.95 6.60
C ASP A 22 27.43 -4.38 5.84
N GLY A 23 27.42 -3.07 5.55
CA GLY A 23 28.56 -2.38 4.95
C GLY A 23 29.83 -2.55 5.78
N MET A 24 29.76 -2.36 7.11
CA MET A 24 30.91 -2.59 8.00
C MET A 24 31.39 -4.05 7.95
N LYS A 25 30.46 -5.02 7.97
CA LYS A 25 30.81 -6.44 7.92
C LYS A 25 31.55 -6.81 6.63
N GLN A 26 31.12 -6.24 5.51
CA GLN A 26 31.73 -6.49 4.20
C GLN A 26 33.17 -5.98 4.11
N MET A 27 33.58 -5.02 4.96
CA MET A 27 34.94 -4.46 4.96
C MET A 27 35.97 -5.32 5.70
N PHE A 28 35.56 -6.23 6.58
CA PHE A 28 36.50 -7.01 7.40
C PHE A 28 37.42 -7.91 6.58
N ASP A 29 36.88 -8.64 5.60
CA ASP A 29 37.66 -9.56 4.76
C ASP A 29 38.61 -8.82 3.78
N PRO A 30 38.18 -7.76 3.08
CA PRO A 30 39.10 -6.90 2.31
C PRO A 30 40.24 -6.34 3.15
N PHE A 31 39.97 -5.87 4.38
CA PHE A 31 41.00 -5.32 5.25
C PHE A 31 42.02 -6.37 5.70
N GLU A 32 41.56 -7.57 6.05
CA GLU A 32 42.44 -8.69 6.34
C GLU A 32 43.32 -9.03 5.11
N ARG A 33 42.73 -9.13 3.92
CA ARG A 33 43.46 -9.46 2.68
C ARG A 33 44.52 -8.41 2.35
N VAL A 34 44.21 -7.13 2.47
CA VAL A 34 45.17 -6.04 2.21
C VAL A 34 46.32 -6.10 3.21
N ALA A 35 46.03 -6.28 4.50
CA ALA A 35 47.05 -6.39 5.54
C ALA A 35 48.00 -7.58 5.29
N ARG A 36 47.46 -8.75 4.93
CA ARG A 36 48.27 -9.96 4.64
C ARG A 36 49.06 -9.89 3.34
N ALA A 37 48.54 -9.21 2.32
CA ALA A 37 49.18 -9.16 1.00
C ALA A 37 50.29 -8.11 0.92
N HIS A 38 50.13 -6.99 1.61
CA HIS A 38 51.02 -5.84 1.48
C HIS A 38 51.75 -5.48 2.79
N HIS A 39 51.42 -6.12 3.91
CA HIS A 39 52.00 -5.84 5.23
C HIS A 39 51.85 -4.37 5.66
N VAL A 40 50.76 -3.71 5.25
CA VAL A 40 50.44 -2.30 5.58
C VAL A 40 49.03 -2.17 6.14
N CYS A 41 48.81 -1.11 6.93
CA CYS A 41 47.52 -0.74 7.45
C CYS A 41 46.56 -0.27 6.32
N PRO A 42 45.38 -0.90 6.14
CA PRO A 42 44.43 -0.50 5.09
C PRO A 42 43.85 0.92 5.26
N CYS A 43 44.01 1.55 6.43
CA CYS A 43 43.45 2.87 6.72
C CYS A 43 44.43 4.03 6.50
N CYS A 44 45.72 3.79 6.72
CA CYS A 44 46.75 4.84 6.69
C CYS A 44 48.04 4.43 5.99
N GLU A 45 48.09 3.24 5.39
CA GLU A 45 49.18 2.70 4.58
C GLU A 45 50.54 2.56 5.30
N ARG A 46 50.56 2.76 6.63
CA ARG A 46 51.75 2.50 7.46
C ARG A 46 52.09 1.00 7.42
N PRO A 47 53.37 0.63 7.20
CA PRO A 47 53.82 -0.74 7.37
C PRO A 47 53.56 -1.27 8.78
N PHE A 48 53.14 -2.53 8.88
CA PHE A 48 53.00 -3.25 10.14
C PHE A 48 54.34 -3.87 10.59
N SER A 49 54.53 -4.02 11.90
CA SER A 49 55.40 -5.09 12.40
C SER A 49 54.69 -6.45 12.27
N ALA A 50 55.44 -7.55 12.32
CA ALA A 50 54.87 -8.90 12.22
C ALA A 50 53.81 -9.16 13.31
N GLU A 51 54.08 -8.73 14.55
CA GLU A 51 53.16 -8.89 15.68
C GLU A 51 51.93 -7.97 15.54
N GLU A 52 52.11 -6.74 15.07
CA GLU A 52 51.01 -5.79 14.83
C GLU A 52 50.03 -6.31 13.76
N GLU A 53 50.55 -6.92 12.69
CA GLU A 53 49.74 -7.50 11.61
C GLU A 53 48.89 -8.67 12.13
N ASP A 54 49.50 -9.61 12.86
CA ASP A 54 48.79 -10.76 13.41
C ASP A 54 47.70 -10.34 14.40
N GLU A 55 47.98 -9.35 15.25
CA GLU A 55 46.97 -8.75 16.10
C GLU A 55 45.84 -8.09 15.32
N PHE A 56 46.17 -7.32 14.28
CA PHE A 56 45.17 -6.67 13.44
C PHE A 56 44.24 -7.70 12.80
N VAL A 57 44.80 -8.74 12.17
CA VAL A 57 44.02 -9.80 11.52
C VAL A 57 43.17 -10.57 12.53
N LYS A 58 43.72 -10.88 13.70
CA LYS A 58 42.94 -11.50 14.79
C LYS A 58 41.76 -10.62 15.20
N LYS A 59 41.96 -9.30 15.33
CA LYS A 59 40.89 -8.35 15.64
C LYS A 59 39.82 -8.32 14.53
N GLN A 60 40.21 -8.31 13.25
CA GLN A 60 39.26 -8.37 12.13
C GLN A 60 38.38 -9.62 12.19
N ARG A 61 38.96 -10.81 12.39
CA ARG A 61 38.21 -12.07 12.47
C ARG A 61 37.24 -12.12 13.65
N VAL A 62 37.67 -11.66 14.83
CA VAL A 62 36.80 -11.62 16.02
C VAL A 62 35.64 -10.63 15.81
N LYS A 63 35.88 -9.48 15.19
CA LYS A 63 34.84 -8.50 14.87
C LYS A 63 33.89 -9.01 13.79
N ALA A 64 34.41 -9.67 12.75
CA ALA A 64 33.59 -10.32 11.73
C ALA A 64 32.65 -11.38 12.33
N ALA A 65 33.17 -12.27 13.18
CA ALA A 65 32.38 -13.32 13.82
C ALA A 65 31.29 -12.74 14.75
N SER A 66 31.66 -11.80 15.63
CA SER A 66 30.69 -11.16 16.55
C SER A 66 29.65 -10.30 15.83
N SER A 67 30.01 -9.65 14.71
CA SER A 67 29.08 -8.86 13.90
C SER A 67 28.03 -9.72 13.18
N ALA A 68 28.35 -11.00 12.89
CA ALA A 68 27.45 -11.87 12.16
C ALA A 68 26.17 -12.20 12.94
N GLU A 69 26.26 -12.34 14.27
CA GLU A 69 25.08 -12.57 15.10
C GLU A 69 24.23 -11.31 15.24
N HIS A 70 24.87 -10.17 15.48
CA HIS A 70 24.20 -8.87 15.51
C HIS A 70 23.46 -8.55 14.19
N MET A 71 24.05 -8.94 13.05
CA MET A 71 23.42 -8.80 11.73
C MET A 71 22.13 -9.60 11.59
N LYS A 72 22.04 -10.80 12.18
CA LYS A 72 20.80 -11.59 12.11
C LYS A 72 19.67 -10.87 12.84
N VAL A 73 19.95 -10.30 14.01
CA VAL A 73 18.97 -9.51 14.78
C VAL A 73 18.49 -8.31 13.97
N LEU A 74 19.41 -7.52 13.41
CA LEU A 74 19.07 -6.38 12.57
C LEU A 74 18.30 -6.78 11.30
N ALA A 75 18.61 -7.93 10.69
CA ALA A 75 17.89 -8.44 9.53
C ALA A 75 16.42 -8.74 9.89
N VAL A 76 16.19 -9.40 11.03
CA VAL A 76 14.84 -9.70 11.53
C VAL A 76 14.07 -8.42 11.84
N GLU A 77 14.70 -7.45 12.52
CA GLU A 77 14.08 -6.16 12.83
C GLU A 77 13.73 -5.36 11.57
N SER A 78 14.65 -5.30 10.61
CA SER A 78 14.45 -4.65 9.32
C SER A 78 13.31 -5.29 8.53
N SER A 79 13.31 -6.62 8.40
CA SER A 79 12.24 -7.36 7.72
C SER A 79 10.89 -7.22 8.41
N SER A 80 10.86 -7.19 9.74
CA SER A 80 9.65 -7.01 10.52
C SER A 80 9.07 -5.59 10.31
N ALA A 81 9.91 -4.57 10.35
CA ALA A 81 9.49 -3.19 10.09
C ALA A 81 8.98 -2.99 8.65
N GLU A 82 9.63 -3.62 7.67
CA GLU A 82 9.18 -3.61 6.27
C GLU A 82 7.81 -4.29 6.10
N SER A 83 7.62 -5.46 6.69
CA SER A 83 6.33 -6.17 6.65
C SER A 83 5.19 -5.33 7.25
N LEU A 84 5.43 -4.71 8.42
CA LEU A 84 4.46 -3.84 9.06
C LEU A 84 4.11 -2.63 8.19
N PHE A 85 5.13 -2.00 7.59
CA PHE A 85 4.93 -0.89 6.67
C PHE A 85 4.06 -1.28 5.47
N LEU A 86 4.35 -2.41 4.82
CA LEU A 86 3.59 -2.88 3.66
C LEU A 86 2.13 -3.21 3.99
N GLN A 87 1.88 -3.80 5.17
CA GLN A 87 0.52 -4.06 5.63
C GLN A 87 -0.27 -2.75 5.84
N LEU A 88 0.36 -1.74 6.42
CA LEU A 88 -0.26 -0.43 6.62
C LEU A 88 -0.43 0.35 5.32
N ASP A 89 0.48 0.21 4.35
CA ASP A 89 0.35 0.80 3.02
C ASP A 89 -0.85 0.21 2.27
N LYS A 90 -1.03 -1.11 2.33
CA LYS A 90 -2.20 -1.80 1.80
C LYS A 90 -3.49 -1.32 2.48
N LEU A 91 -3.48 -1.22 3.81
CA LEU A 91 -4.64 -0.76 4.56
C LEU A 91 -4.99 0.70 4.20
N ARG A 92 -3.99 1.57 4.01
CA ARG A 92 -4.19 2.95 3.58
C ARG A 92 -4.96 3.02 2.26
N MET A 93 -4.55 2.26 1.25
CA MET A 93 -5.21 2.23 -0.06
C MET A 93 -6.68 1.79 0.05
N VAL A 94 -6.95 0.75 0.84
CA VAL A 94 -8.32 0.26 1.06
C VAL A 94 -9.16 1.30 1.80
N TYR A 95 -8.59 2.00 2.78
CA TYR A 95 -9.27 3.05 3.51
C TYR A 95 -9.60 4.26 2.63
N GLU A 96 -8.68 4.66 1.75
CA GLU A 96 -8.91 5.74 0.78
C GLU A 96 -10.08 5.42 -0.15
N GLU A 97 -10.15 4.18 -0.66
CA GLU A 97 -11.27 3.74 -1.48
C GLU A 97 -12.58 3.66 -0.69
N TYR A 98 -12.55 3.16 0.55
CA TYR A 98 -13.72 3.16 1.43
C TYR A 98 -14.26 4.58 1.66
N VAL A 99 -13.38 5.55 1.91
CA VAL A 99 -13.76 6.96 2.08
C VAL A 99 -14.39 7.51 0.80
N LYS A 100 -13.82 7.19 -0.37
CA LYS A 100 -14.36 7.60 -1.67
C LYS A 100 -15.75 7.03 -1.91
N ILE A 101 -15.93 5.73 -1.66
CA ILE A 101 -17.24 5.08 -1.79
C ILE A 101 -18.28 5.76 -0.89
N GLY A 102 -17.94 5.99 0.38
CA GLY A 102 -18.87 6.59 1.35
C GLY A 102 -19.20 8.05 1.09
N LYS A 103 -18.25 8.85 0.56
CA LYS A 103 -18.42 10.30 0.38
C LYS A 103 -18.83 10.71 -1.01
N GLU A 104 -18.53 9.91 -2.02
CA GLU A 104 -18.74 10.27 -3.43
C GLU A 104 -19.68 9.26 -4.11
N THR A 105 -19.30 7.98 -4.13
CA THR A 105 -20.02 6.99 -4.92
C THR A 105 -21.45 6.74 -4.42
N ILE A 106 -21.63 6.57 -3.10
CA ILE A 106 -22.96 6.33 -2.52
C ILE A 106 -23.87 7.56 -2.70
N PRO A 107 -23.47 8.79 -2.31
CA PRO A 107 -24.32 9.97 -2.51
C PRO A 107 -24.69 10.22 -3.98
N LEU A 108 -23.76 9.96 -4.91
CA LEU A 108 -24.04 10.06 -6.34
C LEU A 108 -25.08 9.03 -6.78
N ALA A 109 -24.95 7.78 -6.33
CA ALA A 109 -25.92 6.73 -6.64
C ALA A 109 -27.31 7.04 -6.04
N GLU A 110 -27.38 7.53 -4.81
CA GLU A 110 -28.63 7.97 -4.16
C GLU A 110 -29.28 9.11 -4.93
N LYS A 111 -28.51 10.11 -5.35
CA LYS A 111 -29.00 11.21 -6.17
C LYS A 111 -29.59 10.70 -7.49
N ASN A 112 -28.85 9.85 -8.21
CA ASN A 112 -29.32 9.30 -9.50
C ASN A 112 -30.58 8.45 -9.32
N LEU A 113 -30.69 7.69 -8.23
CA LEU A 113 -31.89 6.92 -7.92
C LEU A 113 -33.10 7.80 -7.68
N ASN A 114 -32.94 8.91 -6.95
CA ASN A 114 -34.01 9.86 -6.71
C ASN A 114 -34.49 10.49 -8.03
N GLU A 115 -33.56 10.96 -8.88
CA GLU A 115 -33.90 11.55 -10.19
C GLU A 115 -34.68 10.57 -11.08
N LEU A 116 -34.23 9.30 -11.16
CA LEU A 116 -34.93 8.28 -11.93
C LEU A 116 -36.31 7.94 -11.35
N THR A 117 -36.46 7.99 -10.03
CA THR A 117 -37.74 7.75 -9.36
C THR A 117 -38.73 8.88 -9.66
N GLU A 118 -38.27 10.13 -9.62
CA GLU A 118 -39.08 11.29 -10.00
C GLU A 118 -39.50 11.24 -11.48
N GLU A 119 -38.60 10.86 -12.39
CA GLU A 119 -38.94 10.68 -13.81
C GLU A 119 -39.97 9.57 -14.02
N LEU A 120 -39.87 8.47 -13.27
CA LEU A 120 -40.82 7.36 -13.35
C LEU A 120 -42.21 7.79 -12.85
N ASP A 121 -42.28 8.53 -11.74
CA ASP A 121 -43.52 9.04 -11.18
C ASP A 121 -44.23 9.99 -12.17
N GLN A 122 -43.48 10.92 -12.77
CA GLN A 122 -43.99 11.82 -13.82
C GLN A 122 -44.54 11.05 -15.03
N LYS A 123 -43.82 10.03 -15.51
CA LYS A 123 -44.27 9.20 -16.64
C LYS A 123 -45.49 8.35 -16.29
N SER A 124 -45.57 7.86 -15.06
CA SER A 124 -46.71 7.07 -14.59
C SER A 124 -47.97 7.94 -14.51
N GLN A 125 -47.86 9.15 -13.96
CA GLN A 125 -48.96 10.12 -13.94
C GLN A 125 -49.41 10.51 -15.36
N ALA A 126 -48.47 10.76 -16.28
CA ALA A 126 -48.80 11.07 -17.66
C ALA A 126 -49.51 9.90 -18.37
N LEU A 127 -49.16 8.66 -18.05
CA LEU A 127 -49.85 7.47 -18.58
C LEU A 127 -51.27 7.36 -18.03
N ASP A 128 -51.45 7.57 -16.72
CA ASP A 128 -52.77 7.55 -16.09
C ASP A 128 -53.69 8.63 -16.68
N ASP A 129 -53.18 9.83 -16.93
CA ASP A 129 -53.94 10.90 -17.61
C ASP A 129 -54.40 10.49 -19.01
N VAL A 130 -53.55 9.81 -19.79
CA VAL A 130 -53.93 9.30 -21.13
C VAL A 130 -55.02 8.23 -21.01
N ILE A 131 -54.92 7.33 -20.03
CA ILE A 131 -55.94 6.29 -19.81
C ILE A 131 -57.28 6.93 -19.42
N ILE A 132 -57.27 7.83 -18.44
CA ILE A 132 -58.48 8.53 -17.96
C ILE A 132 -59.15 9.34 -19.08
N THR A 133 -58.36 10.02 -19.91
CA THR A 133 -58.91 10.83 -21.02
C THR A 133 -59.38 9.99 -22.21
N SER A 134 -58.81 8.80 -22.41
CA SER A 134 -59.20 7.90 -23.51
C SER A 134 -60.37 6.97 -23.16
N GLU A 135 -60.58 6.66 -21.88
CA GLU A 135 -61.69 5.82 -21.39
C GLU A 135 -63.07 6.23 -21.93
N PRO A 136 -63.49 7.52 -21.86
CA PRO A 136 -64.77 7.94 -22.39
C PRO A 136 -64.88 7.70 -23.89
N ILE A 137 -63.81 7.99 -24.64
CA ILE A 137 -63.78 7.82 -26.11
C ILE A 137 -63.93 6.35 -26.47
N ILE A 138 -63.21 5.46 -25.78
CA ILE A 138 -63.32 4.01 -25.96
C ILE A 138 -64.75 3.56 -25.66
N TYR A 139 -65.34 4.03 -24.56
CA TYR A 139 -66.72 3.70 -24.19
C TYR A 139 -67.74 4.15 -25.26
N TYR A 140 -67.55 5.32 -25.86
CA TYR A 140 -68.38 5.80 -26.97
C TYR A 140 -68.23 4.93 -28.22
N TYR A 141 -67.01 4.55 -28.60
CA TYR A 141 -66.78 3.70 -29.77
C TYR A 141 -67.39 2.31 -29.60
N VAL A 142 -67.19 1.68 -28.43
CA VAL A 142 -67.77 0.35 -28.13
C VAL A 142 -69.30 0.40 -28.18
N ARG A 143 -69.92 1.46 -27.64
CA ARG A 143 -71.38 1.62 -27.66
C ARG A 143 -71.94 1.86 -29.07
N LEU A 144 -71.23 2.62 -29.91
CA LEU A 144 -71.61 2.83 -31.31
C LEU A 144 -71.50 1.54 -32.14
N ASP A 145 -70.50 0.70 -31.88
CA ASP A 145 -70.36 -0.61 -32.55
C ASP A 145 -71.46 -1.60 -32.14
N ASP A 146 -71.89 -1.58 -30.86
CA ASP A 146 -73.04 -2.36 -30.39
C ASP A 146 -74.35 -1.89 -31.02
N ASP A 147 -74.56 -0.57 -31.14
CA ASP A 147 -75.76 0.02 -31.75
C ASP A 147 -75.83 -0.16 -33.29
N MET A 148 -74.70 -0.43 -33.95
CA MET A 148 -74.60 -0.64 -35.41
C MET A 148 -74.68 -2.13 -35.81
N ASN A 149 -74.46 -3.07 -34.88
CA ASN A 149 -74.45 -4.51 -35.13
C ASN A 149 -75.63 -5.28 -34.48
N GLY A 150 -76.54 -4.59 -33.77
CA GLY A 150 -77.80 -5.14 -33.22
C GLY A 150 -79.03 -4.83 -34.08
#